data_AF-A0A395R7C8-F1
#
_entry.id   AF-A0A395R7C8-F1
#
_cell.length_a   1.000
_cell.length_b   1.000
_cell.length_c   1.000
_cell.angle_alpha   90.00
_cell.angle_beta   90.00
_cell.angle_gamma   90.00
#
_symmetry.space_group_name_H-M   'P 1'
#
loop_
_entity.id
_entity.type
_entity.pdbx_description
1 polymer ?
#
loop_
_entity_poly.entity_id
_entity_poly.type
_entity_poly.pdbx_seq_one_letter_code
_entity_poly.pdbx_strand_id
1 'polypeptide(L)'
;MSNSDQVRQLQTQIDELTEGRDRDAKLIRVLSNGQAYFLHTLTAPGLADVIRERIEQIGMHGYSAEHDADHACDELAAFAAVYAMPEACRDWDARSSGYGSNLLEAMTPEDWTPKFGSRRSDLVKAAAFLLAEIDRLDAMEKEHDSTY
;
A
#
# COMPACT_ATOMS: atom_id res chain seq x y z
N MET A 1 58.17 -1.85 -28.58
CA MET A 1 57.55 -2.49 -27.40
C MET A 1 58.09 -3.89 -27.29
N SER A 2 58.50 -4.31 -26.09
CA SER A 2 58.92 -5.69 -25.83
C SER A 2 57.71 -6.63 -25.87
N ASN A 3 57.93 -7.91 -26.19
CA ASN A 3 56.90 -8.96 -26.08
C ASN A 3 56.30 -8.99 -24.65
N SER A 4 57.13 -8.68 -23.65
CA SER A 4 56.70 -8.50 -22.25
C SER A 4 55.71 -7.35 -22.07
N ASP A 5 55.87 -6.25 -22.79
CA ASP A 5 54.98 -5.08 -22.68
C ASP A 5 53.62 -5.38 -23.30
N GLN A 6 53.60 -6.12 -24.42
CA GLN A 6 52.38 -6.55 -25.10
C GLN A 6 51.57 -7.53 -24.23
N VAL A 7 52.23 -8.50 -23.60
CA VAL A 7 51.57 -9.43 -22.66
C VAL A 7 50.96 -8.68 -21.48
N ARG A 8 51.68 -7.70 -20.92
CA ARG A 8 51.17 -6.89 -19.80
C ARG A 8 49.96 -6.05 -20.19
N GLN A 9 49.98 -5.46 -21.39
CA GLN A 9 48.86 -4.68 -21.91
C GLN A 9 47.62 -5.53 -22.15
N LEU A 10 47.79 -6.74 -22.71
CA LEU A 10 46.68 -7.68 -22.90
C LEU A 10 46.09 -8.13 -21.56
N GLN A 11 46.92 -8.36 -20.55
CA GLN A 11 46.45 -8.72 -19.21
C GLN A 11 45.58 -7.60 -18.61
N THR A 12 46.03 -6.35 -18.70
CA THR A 12 45.24 -5.19 -18.25
C THR A 12 43.89 -5.11 -18.97
N GLN A 13 43.87 -5.32 -20.29
CA GLN A 13 42.62 -5.30 -21.07
C GLN A 13 41.67 -6.45 -20.67
N ILE A 14 42.20 -7.64 -20.38
CA ILE A 14 41.41 -8.78 -19.90
C ILE A 14 40.81 -8.49 -18.52
N ASP A 15 41.59 -7.88 -17.63
CA ASP A 15 41.14 -7.54 -16.27
C ASP A 15 40.03 -6.47 -16.34
N GLU A 16 40.20 -5.44 -17.15
CA GLU A 16 39.18 -4.40 -17.40
C GLU A 16 37.87 -4.97 -17.98
N LEU A 17 37.98 -5.87 -18.96
CA LEU A 17 36.81 -6.56 -19.54
C LEU A 17 36.10 -7.44 -18.53
N THR A 18 36.84 -8.11 -17.65
CA THR A 18 36.29 -8.97 -16.59
C THR A 18 35.55 -8.14 -15.54
N GLU A 19 36.14 -7.03 -15.09
CA GLU A 19 35.49 -6.09 -14.17
C GLU A 19 34.23 -5.43 -14.75
N GLY A 20 34.24 -5.14 -16.06
CA GLY A 20 33.06 -4.65 -16.78
C GLY A 20 31.92 -5.66 -16.75
N ARG A 21 32.21 -6.92 -17.09
CA ARG A 21 31.22 -8.01 -17.09
C ARG A 21 30.60 -8.24 -15.70
N ASP A 22 31.40 -8.16 -14.64
CA ASP A 22 30.92 -8.36 -13.27
C ASP A 22 30.02 -7.20 -12.80
N ARG A 23 30.33 -5.96 -13.22
CA ARG A 23 29.45 -4.79 -13.00
C ARG A 23 28.11 -4.95 -13.73
N ASP A 24 28.13 -5.38 -14.98
CA ASP A 24 26.91 -5.61 -15.76
C ASP A 24 26.06 -6.73 -15.14
N ALA A 25 26.67 -7.82 -14.67
CA ALA A 25 25.98 -8.88 -13.97
C ALA A 25 25.30 -8.39 -12.68
N LYS A 26 25.95 -7.47 -11.94
CA LYS A 26 25.37 -6.84 -10.75
C LYS A 26 24.18 -5.95 -11.10
N LEU A 27 24.29 -5.14 -12.16
CA LEU A 27 23.22 -4.26 -12.64
C LEU A 27 22.01 -5.08 -13.12
N ILE A 28 22.24 -6.13 -13.91
CA ILE A 28 21.20 -7.06 -14.35
C ILE A 28 20.51 -7.68 -13.13
N ARG A 29 21.26 -8.12 -12.12
CA ARG A 29 20.67 -8.68 -10.89
C ARG A 29 19.81 -7.67 -10.14
N VAL A 30 20.22 -6.40 -10.04
CA VAL A 30 19.41 -5.35 -9.41
C VAL A 30 18.10 -5.13 -10.18
N LEU A 31 18.19 -5.05 -11.51
CA LEU A 31 17.02 -4.86 -12.39
C LEU A 31 16.08 -6.07 -12.33
N SER A 32 16.61 -7.30 -12.44
CA SER A 32 15.85 -8.54 -12.34
C SER A 32 15.24 -8.75 -10.96
N ASN A 33 15.97 -8.43 -9.88
CA ASN A 33 15.42 -8.48 -8.54
C ASN A 33 14.30 -7.46 -8.37
N GLY A 34 14.45 -6.23 -8.90
CA GLY A 34 13.38 -5.23 -8.90
C GLY A 34 12.11 -5.76 -9.58
N GLN A 35 12.25 -6.42 -10.73
CA GLN A 35 11.13 -7.08 -11.42
C GLN A 35 10.53 -8.24 -10.61
N ALA A 36 11.36 -9.04 -9.95
CA ALA A 36 10.91 -10.15 -9.11
C ALA A 36 10.13 -9.65 -7.87
N TYR A 37 10.62 -8.61 -7.18
CA TYR A 37 9.91 -7.98 -6.07
C TYR A 37 8.59 -7.37 -6.50
N PHE A 38 8.57 -6.69 -7.65
CA PHE A 38 7.34 -6.14 -8.22
C PHE A 38 6.31 -7.24 -8.50
N LEU A 39 6.72 -8.31 -9.19
CA LEU A 39 5.81 -9.42 -9.50
C LEU A 39 5.35 -10.15 -8.24
N HIS A 40 6.24 -10.37 -7.26
CA HIS A 40 5.89 -10.99 -5.99
C HIS A 40 4.85 -10.15 -5.23
N THR A 41 4.99 -8.83 -5.20
CA THR A 41 4.01 -7.93 -4.57
C THR A 41 2.68 -7.98 -5.31
N LEU A 42 2.68 -7.91 -6.64
CA LEU A 42 1.45 -7.96 -7.44
C LEU A 42 0.71 -9.31 -7.34
N THR A 43 1.45 -10.40 -7.13
CA THR A 43 0.88 -11.75 -7.01
C THR A 43 0.61 -12.16 -5.55
N ALA A 44 0.90 -11.28 -4.59
CA ALA A 44 0.67 -11.55 -3.19
C ALA A 44 -0.83 -11.73 -2.92
N PRO A 45 -1.26 -12.83 -2.26
CA PRO A 45 -2.68 -13.09 -1.99
C PRO A 45 -3.36 -11.97 -1.18
N GLY A 46 -2.61 -11.29 -0.31
CA GLY A 46 -3.13 -10.16 0.46
C GLY A 46 -3.56 -8.99 -0.42
N LEU A 47 -2.75 -8.62 -1.42
CA LEU A 47 -3.09 -7.54 -2.35
C LEU A 47 -4.32 -7.91 -3.19
N ALA A 48 -4.36 -9.14 -3.71
CA ALA A 48 -5.50 -9.62 -4.49
C ALA A 48 -6.82 -9.58 -3.68
N ASP A 49 -6.76 -9.89 -2.39
CA ASP A 49 -7.93 -9.88 -1.53
C ASP A 49 -8.38 -8.47 -1.16
N VAL A 50 -7.45 -7.53 -0.96
CA VAL A 50 -7.79 -6.09 -0.77
C VAL A 50 -8.48 -5.54 -2.01
N ILE A 51 -7.98 -5.85 -3.21
CA ILE A 51 -8.61 -5.44 -4.46
C ILE A 51 -10.01 -6.07 -4.57
N ARG A 52 -10.17 -7.34 -4.22
CA ARG A 52 -11.49 -8.01 -4.25
C ARG A 52 -12.47 -7.39 -3.27
N GLU A 53 -12.05 -7.12 -2.04
CA GLU A 53 -12.87 -6.45 -1.03
C GLU A 53 -13.30 -5.07 -1.53
N ARG A 54 -12.39 -4.30 -2.16
CA ARG A 54 -12.75 -2.99 -2.71
C ARG A 54 -13.76 -3.10 -3.85
N ILE A 55 -13.63 -4.09 -4.73
CA ILE A 55 -14.62 -4.38 -5.78
C ILE A 55 -15.98 -4.75 -5.16
N GLU A 56 -15.99 -5.53 -4.08
CA GLU A 56 -17.20 -5.90 -3.33
C GLU A 56 -17.86 -4.68 -2.66
N GLN A 57 -17.08 -3.81 -2.02
CA GLN A 57 -17.57 -2.54 -1.47
C GLN A 57 -18.28 -1.69 -2.53
N ILE A 58 -17.66 -1.53 -3.70
CA ILE A 58 -18.25 -0.77 -4.82
C ILE A 58 -19.51 -1.48 -5.36
N GLY A 59 -19.40 -2.77 -5.68
CA GLY A 59 -20.43 -3.50 -6.43
C GLY A 59 -21.61 -4.00 -5.60
N MET A 60 -21.40 -4.31 -4.32
CA MET A 60 -22.43 -4.87 -3.44
C MET A 60 -22.88 -3.91 -2.34
N HIS A 61 -22.01 -2.99 -1.90
CA HIS A 61 -22.36 -2.01 -0.86
C HIS A 61 -22.64 -0.62 -1.42
N GLY A 62 -22.32 -0.37 -2.70
CA GLY A 62 -22.54 0.93 -3.33
C GLY A 62 -21.53 2.00 -2.90
N TYR A 63 -20.39 1.59 -2.35
CA TYR A 63 -19.33 2.51 -1.90
C TYR A 63 -18.47 2.93 -3.11
N SER A 64 -19.10 3.59 -4.08
CA SER A 64 -18.45 4.13 -5.27
C SER A 64 -17.55 5.31 -4.93
N ALA A 65 -16.78 5.80 -5.91
CA ALA A 65 -15.97 7.01 -5.71
C ALA A 65 -16.83 8.24 -5.36
N GLU A 66 -18.04 8.33 -5.91
CA GLU A 66 -19.00 9.40 -5.61
C GLU A 66 -19.53 9.28 -4.17
N HIS A 67 -19.88 8.07 -3.73
CA HIS A 67 -20.23 7.81 -2.32
C HIS A 67 -19.08 8.22 -1.39
N ASP A 68 -17.86 7.80 -1.74
CA ASP A 68 -16.69 8.08 -0.92
C ASP A 68 -16.39 9.58 -0.85
N ALA A 69 -16.59 10.32 -1.94
CA ALA A 69 -16.44 11.78 -1.99
C ALA A 69 -17.41 12.54 -1.07
N ASP A 70 -18.57 11.96 -0.76
CA ASP A 70 -19.54 12.56 0.16
C ASP A 70 -19.09 12.47 1.63
N HIS A 71 -18.04 11.69 1.93
CA HIS A 71 -17.45 11.58 3.26
C HIS A 71 -16.42 12.66 3.56
N ALA A 72 -16.38 13.07 4.82
CA ALA A 72 -15.48 14.11 5.33
C ALA A 72 -14.88 13.69 6.67
N CYS A 73 -14.07 14.56 7.29
CA CYS A 73 -13.56 14.37 8.65
C CYS A 73 -12.85 13.02 8.88
N ASP A 74 -12.15 12.51 7.87
CA ASP A 74 -11.41 11.24 7.90
C ASP A 74 -12.28 10.01 8.22
N GLU A 75 -13.59 10.03 7.96
CA GLU A 75 -14.54 8.95 8.29
C GLU A 75 -14.12 7.57 7.74
N LEU A 76 -13.65 7.51 6.49
CA LEU A 76 -13.17 6.27 5.88
C LEU A 76 -11.91 5.74 6.59
N ALA A 77 -10.98 6.62 6.95
CA ALA A 77 -9.78 6.24 7.70
C ALA A 77 -10.09 5.84 9.14
N ALA A 78 -11.03 6.52 9.80
CA ALA A 78 -11.49 6.19 11.14
C ALA A 78 -12.10 4.78 11.16
N PHE A 79 -12.97 4.47 10.19
CA PHE A 79 -13.55 3.15 10.07
C PHE A 79 -12.54 2.07 9.67
N ALA A 80 -11.55 2.41 8.83
CA ALA A 80 -10.43 1.52 8.56
C ALA A 80 -9.65 1.16 9.84
N ALA A 81 -9.44 2.14 10.74
CA ALA A 81 -8.75 1.93 12.00
C ALA A 81 -9.52 0.98 12.94
N VAL A 82 -10.86 1.04 12.96
CA VAL A 82 -11.73 0.08 13.68
C VAL A 82 -11.44 -1.37 13.27
N TYR A 83 -11.23 -1.61 11.97
CA TYR A 83 -10.85 -2.92 11.47
C TYR A 83 -9.38 -3.26 11.70
N ALA A 84 -8.47 -2.28 11.64
CA ALA A 84 -7.03 -2.47 11.76
C ALA A 84 -6.54 -2.71 13.20
N MET A 85 -7.18 -2.07 14.18
CA MET A 85 -6.76 -2.17 15.57
C MET A 85 -6.90 -3.59 16.12
N PRO A 86 -6.06 -3.99 17.10
CA PRO A 86 -6.28 -5.23 17.84
C PRO A 86 -7.66 -5.24 18.48
N GLU A 87 -8.32 -6.40 18.51
CA GLU A 87 -9.68 -6.54 19.03
C GLU A 87 -9.82 -6.01 20.46
N ALA A 88 -8.85 -6.31 21.33
CA ALA A 88 -8.84 -5.83 22.72
C ALA A 88 -8.73 -4.30 22.87
N CYS A 89 -8.33 -3.57 21.82
CA CYS A 89 -8.26 -2.11 21.85
C CYS A 89 -9.64 -1.45 21.62
N ARG A 90 -10.58 -2.16 21.01
CA ARG A 90 -11.91 -1.64 20.67
C ARG A 90 -12.67 -1.13 21.90
N ASP A 91 -12.49 -1.81 23.03
CA ASP A 91 -13.13 -1.48 24.32
C ASP A 91 -12.34 -0.47 25.17
N TRP A 92 -11.21 0.05 24.67
CA TRP A 92 -10.45 1.05 25.43
C TRP A 92 -11.25 2.34 25.59
N ASP A 93 -11.19 2.92 26.79
CA ASP A 93 -11.93 4.12 27.17
C ASP A 93 -11.66 5.29 26.21
N ALA A 94 -12.73 5.86 25.65
CA ALA A 94 -12.66 6.99 24.73
C ALA A 94 -13.61 8.14 25.11
N ARG A 95 -14.20 8.11 26.31
CA ARG A 95 -15.18 9.11 26.79
C ARG A 95 -14.63 10.54 26.76
N SER A 96 -13.33 10.73 26.93
CA SER A 96 -12.68 12.05 26.87
C SER A 96 -12.66 12.64 25.45
N SER A 97 -12.85 11.83 24.40
CA SER A 97 -12.93 12.30 23.02
C SER A 97 -14.25 13.00 22.72
N GLY A 98 -15.32 12.67 23.46
CA GLY A 98 -16.68 13.15 23.19
C GLY A 98 -17.41 12.41 22.06
N TYR A 99 -16.74 11.50 21.35
CA TYR A 99 -17.30 10.79 20.19
C TYR A 99 -17.81 9.37 20.50
N GLY A 100 -17.58 8.85 21.70
CA GLY A 100 -18.03 7.52 22.10
C GLY A 100 -17.52 7.11 23.48
N SER A 101 -18.04 6.02 24.01
CA SER A 101 -17.60 5.48 25.31
C SER A 101 -16.27 4.72 25.20
N ASN A 102 -16.02 4.12 24.05
CA ASN A 102 -14.83 3.32 23.74
C ASN A 102 -14.30 3.64 22.32
N LEU A 103 -13.12 3.12 21.97
CA LEU A 103 -12.49 3.39 20.66
C LEU A 103 -13.33 2.89 19.48
N LEU A 104 -14.05 1.77 19.62
CA LEU A 104 -14.94 1.29 18.58
C LEU A 104 -16.03 2.32 18.26
N GLU A 105 -16.74 2.81 19.28
CA GLU A 105 -17.78 3.82 19.12
C GLU A 105 -17.20 5.15 18.62
N ALA A 106 -16.11 5.62 19.22
CA ALA A 106 -15.53 6.92 18.90
C ALA A 106 -14.96 7.02 17.48
N MET A 107 -14.63 5.89 16.84
CA MET A 107 -14.04 5.84 15.50
C MET A 107 -14.99 5.27 14.43
N THR A 108 -16.19 4.83 14.83
CA THR A 108 -17.21 4.38 13.86
C THR A 108 -18.09 5.58 13.52
N PRO A 109 -18.16 5.99 12.23
CA PRO A 109 -19.07 7.06 11.82
C PRO A 109 -20.52 6.76 12.22
N GLU A 110 -21.31 7.82 12.37
CA GLU A 110 -22.74 7.68 12.70
C GLU A 110 -23.45 6.87 11.60
N ASP A 111 -24.39 6.01 12.00
CA ASP A 111 -25.12 5.07 11.14
C ASP A 111 -24.29 3.94 10.47
N TRP A 112 -23.00 3.82 10.80
CA TRP A 112 -22.16 2.75 10.28
C TRP A 112 -22.12 1.57 11.25
N THR A 113 -22.11 0.35 10.72
CA THR A 113 -22.01 -0.87 11.54
C THR A 113 -20.86 -1.73 11.05
N PRO A 114 -19.79 -1.91 11.85
CA PRO A 114 -18.69 -2.77 11.47
C PRO A 114 -19.12 -4.24 11.47
N LYS A 115 -18.68 -4.98 10.44
CA LYS A 115 -18.95 -6.41 10.28
C LYS A 115 -17.64 -7.17 10.41
N PHE A 116 -17.26 -7.46 11.65
CA PHE A 116 -16.03 -8.18 11.98
C PHE A 116 -16.11 -9.65 11.55
N GLY A 117 -14.96 -10.20 11.20
CA GLY A 117 -14.77 -11.61 10.88
C GLY A 117 -13.48 -12.15 11.50
N SER A 118 -12.72 -12.90 10.71
CA SER A 118 -11.37 -13.29 11.11
C SER A 118 -10.44 -12.07 11.20
N ARG A 119 -9.38 -12.16 12.00
CA ARG A 119 -8.35 -11.10 12.07
C ARG A 119 -7.80 -10.74 10.68
N ARG A 120 -7.59 -11.74 9.82
CA ARG A 120 -7.12 -11.51 8.45
C ARG A 120 -8.14 -10.76 7.60
N SER A 121 -9.41 -11.16 7.63
CA SER A 121 -10.46 -10.49 6.85
C SER A 121 -10.70 -9.06 7.31
N ASP A 122 -10.61 -8.80 8.61
CA ASP A 122 -10.69 -7.44 9.15
C ASP A 122 -9.54 -6.58 8.59
N LEU A 123 -8.31 -7.08 8.57
CA LEU A 123 -7.18 -6.35 7.98
C LEU A 123 -7.35 -6.07 6.47
N VAL A 124 -7.96 -7.00 5.74
CA VAL A 124 -8.29 -6.79 4.32
C VAL A 124 -9.30 -5.65 4.15
N LYS A 125 -10.36 -5.64 4.98
CA LYS A 125 -11.35 -4.54 5.01
C LYS A 125 -10.72 -3.20 5.35
N ALA A 126 -9.85 -3.17 6.36
CA ALA A 126 -9.12 -1.98 6.75
C ALA A 126 -8.32 -1.40 5.56
N ALA A 127 -7.55 -2.25 4.88
CA ALA A 127 -6.75 -1.82 3.73
C ALA A 127 -7.62 -1.36 2.54
N ALA A 128 -8.79 -1.97 2.32
CA ALA A 128 -9.72 -1.54 1.28
C ALA A 128 -10.32 -0.15 1.58
N PHE A 129 -10.69 0.14 2.84
CA PHE A 129 -11.13 1.48 3.25
C PHE A 129 -10.01 2.52 3.19
N LEU A 130 -8.77 2.15 3.53
CA LEU A 130 -7.62 3.05 3.34
C LEU A 130 -7.37 3.38 1.87
N LEU A 131 -7.53 2.40 0.97
CA LEU A 131 -7.42 2.65 -0.47
C LEU A 131 -8.51 3.64 -0.93
N ALA A 132 -9.74 3.45 -0.46
CA ALA A 132 -10.84 4.36 -0.74
C ALA A 132 -10.56 5.81 -0.29
N GLU A 133 -10.03 5.98 0.92
CA GLU A 133 -9.68 7.31 1.45
C GLU A 133 -8.55 7.97 0.67
N ILE A 134 -7.52 7.21 0.28
CA ILE A 134 -6.43 7.73 -0.56
C ILE A 134 -6.98 8.20 -1.91
N ASP A 135 -7.81 7.39 -2.57
CA ASP A 135 -8.43 7.75 -3.85
C ASP A 135 -9.29 9.02 -3.71
N ARG A 136 -10.02 9.17 -2.60
CA ARG A 136 -10.83 10.35 -2.28
C ARG A 136 -9.95 11.60 -2.14
N LEU A 137 -8.86 11.52 -1.38
CA LEU A 137 -7.91 12.63 -1.18
C LEU A 137 -7.21 13.03 -2.49
N ASP A 138 -6.76 12.06 -3.28
CA ASP A 138 -6.13 12.28 -4.58
C ASP A 138 -7.08 12.97 -5.57
N ALA A 139 -8.39 12.69 -5.48
CA ALA A 139 -9.41 13.37 -6.28
C ALA A 139 -9.58 14.84 -5.86
N MET A 140 -9.63 15.11 -4.55
CA MET A 140 -9.71 16.47 -4.01
C MET A 140 -8.51 17.35 -4.39
N GLU A 141 -7.30 16.79 -4.37
CA GLU A 141 -6.08 17.52 -4.75
C GLU A 141 -6.12 17.93 -6.24
N LYS A 142 -6.58 17.05 -7.13
CA LYS A 142 -6.73 17.35 -8.57
C LYS A 142 -7.77 18.45 -8.84
N GLU A 143 -8.88 18.45 -8.10
CA GLU A 143 -9.88 19.51 -8.22
C GLU A 143 -9.32 20.87 -7.76
N HIS A 144 -8.58 20.87 -6.64
CA HIS A 144 -7.93 22.07 -6.13
C HIS A 144 -6.93 22.66 -7.15
N ASP A 145 -6.07 21.82 -7.74
CA ASP A 145 -5.10 22.24 -8.76
C ASP A 145 -5.74 22.72 -10.07
N SER A 146 -6.94 22.23 -10.42
CA SER A 146 -7.68 22.67 -11.61
C SER A 146 -8.40 24.01 -11.44
N THR A 147 -8.48 24.55 -10.22
CA THR A 147 -9.25 25.75 -9.89
C THR A 147 -8.35 27.01 -9.79
N TYR A 148 -7.04 26.87 -9.96
CA TYR A 148 -6.03 27.95 -10.00
C TYR A 148 -5.30 28.01 -11.34
#